data_AF-A0A3L7DZI3-F1
#
_entry.id   AF-A0A3L7DZI3-F1
#
_cell.length_a   1.000
_cell.length_b   1.000
_cell.length_c   1.000
_cell.angle_alpha   90.00
_cell.angle_beta   90.00
_cell.angle_gamma   90.00
#
_symmetry.space_group_name_H-M   'P 1'
#
loop_
_entity.id
_entity.type
_entity.pdbx_description
1 polymer ?
#
loop_
_entity_poly.entity_id
_entity_poly.type
_entity_poly.pdbx_seq_one_letter_code
_entity_poly.pdbx_strand_id
1 'polypeptide(L)' 'MDNENAGKCPLCGHHNQCATAAGKAPESCWCMTVELSAAALAAVPEAERGVRCICPACGTDKRREH' A
#
# COMPACT_ATOMS: atom_id res chain seq x y z
N MET A 1 20.66 -6.02 -0.55
CA MET A 1 19.36 -6.35 0.10
C MET A 1 18.67 -5.05 0.42
N ASP A 2 17.98 -4.51 -0.57
CA ASP A 2 17.61 -3.10 -0.63
C ASP A 2 16.25 -2.90 0.05
N ASN A 3 16.30 -2.84 1.38
CA ASN A 3 15.19 -2.55 2.28
C ASN A 3 14.56 -1.15 2.05
N GLU A 4 15.12 -0.34 1.15
CA GLU A 4 14.67 1.04 0.87
C GLU A 4 13.34 1.10 0.09
N ASN A 5 12.93 -0.01 -0.55
CA ASN A 5 11.68 -0.07 -1.28
C ASN A 5 10.48 -0.45 -0.39
N ALA A 6 10.71 -1.00 0.81
CA ALA A 6 9.63 -1.44 1.70
C ALA A 6 8.65 -0.30 2.08
N GLY A 7 9.15 0.95 2.12
CA GLY A 7 8.35 2.14 2.36
C GLY A 7 7.73 2.78 1.11
N LYS A 8 7.99 2.29 -0.10
CA LYS A 8 7.48 2.91 -1.34
C LYS A 8 6.24 2.16 -1.85
N CYS A 9 5.28 2.91 -2.37
CA CYS A 9 4.06 2.40 -2.98
C CYS A 9 4.40 1.82 -4.36
N PRO A 10 4.01 0.56 -4.66
CA PRO A 10 4.33 -0.06 -5.95
C PRO A 10 3.55 0.54 -7.12
N LEU A 11 2.47 1.29 -6.85
CA LEU A 11 1.62 1.90 -7.87
C LEU A 11 2.10 3.28 -8.32
N CYS A 12 2.70 4.07 -7.41
CA CYS A 12 3.04 5.46 -7.68
C CYS A 12 4.44 5.88 -7.21
N GLY A 13 5.20 4.99 -6.56
CA GLY A 13 6.56 5.25 -6.06
C GLY A 13 6.67 6.13 -4.81
N HIS A 14 5.60 6.79 -4.38
CA HIS A 14 5.58 7.61 -3.16
C HIS A 14 5.58 6.77 -1.87
N HIS A 15 5.78 7.42 -0.71
CA HIS A 15 5.69 6.74 0.59
C HIS A 15 4.34 6.02 0.78
N ASN A 16 4.40 4.72 1.10
CA ASN A 16 3.22 3.89 1.35
C ASN A 16 2.64 4.04 2.77
N GLN A 17 3.34 4.75 3.66
CA GLN A 17 2.97 4.94 5.07
C GLN A 17 2.76 3.62 5.84
N CYS A 18 3.47 2.56 5.44
CA CYS A 18 3.39 1.27 6.11
C CYS A 18 3.97 1.36 7.54
N ALA A 19 3.13 1.06 8.54
CA ALA A 19 3.57 1.03 9.93
C ALA A 19 4.65 -0.04 10.17
N THR A 20 4.51 -1.23 9.58
CA THR A 20 5.48 -2.33 9.70
C THR A 20 6.84 -1.96 9.12
N ALA A 21 6.87 -1.31 7.94
CA ALA A 21 8.12 -0.82 7.35
C ALA A 21 8.79 0.27 8.21
N ALA A 22 7.99 1.01 8.99
CA ALA A 22 8.47 1.98 9.97
C ALA A 22 8.78 1.36 11.36
N GLY A 23 8.76 0.03 11.50
CA GLY A 23 9.02 -0.66 12.77
C GLY A 23 7.91 -0.52 13.82
N LYS A 24 6.68 -0.18 13.39
CA LYS A 24 5.50 -0.04 14.24
C LYS A 24 4.56 -1.24 14.08
N ALA A 25 3.64 -1.40 15.02
CA ALA A 25 2.65 -2.45 15.00
C ALA A 25 1.75 -2.37 13.74
N PRO A 26 1.41 -3.49 13.09
CA PRO A 26 0.60 -3.52 11.87
C PRO A 26 -0.81 -2.94 12.10
N GLU A 27 -1.37 -3.10 13.29
CA GLU A 27 -2.65 -2.51 13.71
C GLU A 27 -2.67 -0.98 13.68
N SER A 28 -1.50 -0.33 13.77
CA SER A 28 -1.36 1.12 13.63
C SER A 28 -1.18 1.58 12.18
N CYS A 29 -1.20 0.66 11.21
CA CYS A 29 -1.09 1.01 9.80
C CYS A 29 -2.38 1.64 9.29
N TRP A 30 -2.27 2.71 8.51
CA TRP A 30 -3.44 3.40 7.94
C TRP A 30 -4.35 2.46 7.15
N CYS A 31 -3.78 1.42 6.51
CA CYS A 31 -4.54 0.48 5.70
C CYS A 31 -5.41 -0.47 6.54
N MET A 32 -5.16 -0.59 7.85
CA MET A 32 -6.01 -1.31 8.79
C MET A 32 -7.16 -0.45 9.32
N THR A 33 -7.06 0.87 9.17
CA THR A 33 -8.06 1.82 9.70
C THR A 33 -9.04 2.32 8.65
N VAL A 34 -8.86 1.94 7.37
CA VAL A 34 -9.71 2.39 6.26
C VAL A 34 -10.10 1.23 5.36
N GLU A 35 -11.18 1.41 4.59
CA GLU A 35 -11.55 0.47 3.54
C GLU A 35 -10.69 0.71 2.28
N LEU A 36 -9.96 -0.32 1.85
CA LEU A 36 -9.20 -0.29 0.61
C LEU A 36 -10.08 -0.60 -0.60
N SER A 37 -9.87 0.14 -1.68
CA SER A 37 -10.47 -0.13 -2.98
C SER A 37 -10.00 -1.48 -3.53
N ALA A 38 -10.94 -2.36 -3.86
CA ALA A 38 -10.62 -3.65 -4.49
C ALA A 38 -9.89 -3.45 -5.83
N ALA A 39 -10.25 -2.40 -6.59
CA ALA A 39 -9.56 -2.04 -7.83
C ALA A 39 -8.10 -1.63 -7.58
N ALA A 40 -7.84 -0.90 -6.49
CA ALA A 40 -6.47 -0.54 -6.11
C ALA A 40 -5.63 -1.77 -5.75
N LEU A 41 -6.20 -2.72 -4.98
CA LEU A 41 -5.55 -3.98 -4.66
C LEU A 41 -5.29 -4.83 -5.92
N ALA A 42 -6.23 -4.84 -6.86
CA ALA A 42 -6.08 -5.51 -8.15
C ALA A 42 -5.08 -4.82 -9.09
N ALA A 43 -4.78 -3.54 -8.89
CA ALA A 43 -3.74 -2.84 -9.66
C ALA A 43 -2.32 -3.17 -9.19
N VAL A 44 -2.15 -3.73 -7.98
CA VAL A 44 -0.83 -4.09 -7.45
C VAL A 44 -0.23 -5.22 -8.30
N PRO A 45 1.06 -5.13 -8.70
CA PRO A 45 1.74 -6.22 -9.40
C PRO A 45 1.69 -7.51 -8.60
N GLU A 46 1.48 -8.65 -9.25
CA GLU A 46 1.30 -9.95 -8.57
C GLU A 46 2.46 -10.30 -7.63
N ALA A 47 3.69 -10.00 -8.04
CA ALA A 47 4.88 -10.22 -7.23
C ALA A 47 4.92 -9.38 -5.92
N GLU A 48 4.15 -8.29 -5.85
CA GLU A 48 4.15 -7.37 -4.70
C GLU A 48 2.85 -7.48 -3.87
N ARG A 49 1.85 -8.23 -4.35
CA ARG A 49 0.59 -8.47 -3.63
C ARG A 49 0.84 -9.26 -2.35
N GLY A 50 0.32 -8.77 -1.23
CA GLY A 50 0.52 -9.37 0.09
C GLY A 50 1.94 -9.20 0.66
N VAL A 51 2.87 -8.62 -0.11
CA VAL A 51 4.25 -8.36 0.32
C VAL A 51 4.45 -6.89 0.64
N ARG A 52 3.87 -5.98 -0.15
CA ARG A 52 4.05 -4.53 0.01
C ARG A 52 2.74 -3.78 0.11
N CYS A 53 2.73 -2.78 1.00
CA CYS A 53 1.60 -1.87 1.13
C CYS A 53 1.60 -0.82 0.01
N ILE A 54 0.40 -0.43 -0.41
CA ILE A 54 0.13 0.76 -1.22
C ILE A 54 0.05 2.01 -0.33
N CYS A 55 -0.01 3.20 -0.92
CA CYS A 55 -0.21 4.46 -0.18
C CYS A 55 -1.70 4.79 -0.01
N PRO A 56 -2.06 5.70 0.93
CA PRO A 56 -3.44 6.12 1.15
C PRO A 56 -4.12 6.60 -0.12
N ALA A 57 -3.44 7.44 -0.90
CA ALA A 57 -3.98 7.99 -2.13
C ALA A 57 -4.35 6.90 -3.14
N CYS A 58 -3.47 5.91 -3.37
CA CYS A 58 -3.77 4.82 -4.29
C CYS A 58 -4.80 3.84 -3.72
N GLY A 59 -4.77 3.55 -2.42
CA GLY A 59 -5.67 2.57 -1.81
C GLY A 59 -7.09 3.07 -1.59
N THR A 60 -7.30 4.38 -1.48
CA THR A 60 -8.65 4.99 -1.41
C THR A 60 -9.13 5.52 -2.74
N ASP A 61 -8.30 5.46 -3.79
CA ASP A 61 -8.70 5.83 -5.14
C ASP A 61 -9.79 4.87 -5.64
N LYS A 62 -11.01 5.38 -5.72
CA LYS A 62 -12.17 4.72 -6.32
C LYS A 62 -12.29 5.12 -7.81
N ARG A 63 -11.29 5.79 -8.40
CA ARG A 63 -11.34 6.35 -9.77
C ARG A 63 -10.92 5.30 -10.80
N ARG A 64 -11.52 4.11 -10.74
CA ARG A 64 -11.42 3.13 -11.85
C ARG A 64 -12.66 2.23 -11.94
N GLU A 65 -13.83 2.80 -11.72
CA GLU A 65 -15.13 2.19 -12.07
C GLU A 65 -15.76 2.95 -13.27
N HIS A 66 -15.04 3.04 -14.39
CA HIS A 66 -15.62 3.43 -15.68
C HIS A 66 -15.82 2.18 -16.53
#